data_AF-A0AAU6T6I2-F1
#
_entry.id   AF-A0AAU6T6I2-F1
#
_cell.length_a   1.000
_cell.length_b   1.000
_cell.length_c   1.000
_cell.angle_alpha   90.00
_cell.angle_beta   90.00
_cell.angle_gamma   90.00
#
_symmetry.space_group_name_H-M   'P 1'
#
loop_
_entity.id
_entity.type
_entity.pdbx_description
1 polymer ?
#
loop_
_entity_poly.entity_id
_entity_poly.type
_entity_poly.pdbx_seq_one_letter_code
_entity_poly.pdbx_strand_id
1 'polypeptide(L)'
;MSDNKVLLAVNGTLMRGLELNPNMLAVGAEFVAESATTADYRCWSIGDRHPGMVRFPGEGAEIALELWAVPPAGLGNILQKEPAGLSIGKVTLKDGQEVLGVLAEPWLVEGQREITETGGWRNYTGHHHID
;
A
#
# COMPACT_ATOMS: atom_id res chain seq x y z
N MET A 1 13.73 -5.17 -25.05
CA MET A 1 12.62 -4.24 -24.84
C MET A 1 12.65 -3.90 -23.36
N SER A 2 12.82 -2.64 -22.99
CA SER A 2 12.69 -2.23 -21.58
C SER A 2 11.30 -2.65 -21.12
N ASP A 3 11.22 -3.60 -20.18
CA ASP A 3 9.99 -4.04 -19.56
C ASP A 3 9.23 -2.80 -19.08
N ASN A 4 8.10 -2.49 -19.74
CA ASN A 4 7.29 -1.32 -19.44
C ASN A 4 6.52 -1.58 -18.13
N LYS A 5 7.21 -1.59 -16.99
CA LYS A 5 6.63 -1.81 -15.65
C LYS A 5 6.29 -0.46 -15.00
N VAL A 6 5.22 -0.45 -14.21
CA VAL A 6 4.80 0.70 -13.40
C VAL A 6 5.17 0.46 -11.94
N LEU A 7 5.59 1.50 -11.25
CA LEU A 7 5.90 1.43 -9.81
C LEU A 7 4.61 1.58 -9.00
N LEU A 8 4.31 0.58 -8.18
CA LEU A 8 3.16 0.53 -7.28
C LEU A 8 3.65 0.44 -5.83
N ALA A 9 3.22 1.37 -4.99
CA ALA A 9 3.40 1.32 -3.55
C ALA A 9 2.23 0.58 -2.88
N VAL A 10 2.55 -0.44 -2.11
CA VAL A 10 1.58 -1.21 -1.31
C VAL A 10 1.88 -1.03 0.18
N ASN A 11 0.84 -0.93 1.01
CA ASN A 11 0.93 -0.63 2.45
C ASN A 11 0.35 -1.74 3.33
N GLY A 12 -0.12 -2.84 2.73
CA GLY A 12 -0.91 -3.87 3.40
C GLY A 12 -0.60 -5.28 2.93
N THR A 13 -1.63 -6.12 2.85
CA THR A 13 -1.54 -7.57 2.63
C THR A 13 -0.85 -8.00 1.33
N LEU A 14 -0.64 -7.09 0.37
CA LEU A 14 0.18 -7.32 -0.83
C LEU A 14 1.69 -7.32 -0.57
N MET A 15 2.16 -6.77 0.57
CA MET A 15 3.57 -6.74 0.93
C MET A 15 4.15 -8.14 1.17
N ARG A 16 5.47 -8.30 0.99
CA ARG A 16 6.18 -9.60 1.10
C ARG A 16 5.80 -10.38 2.36
N GLY A 17 5.56 -11.68 2.20
CA GLY A 17 5.23 -12.58 3.30
C GLY A 17 3.84 -12.40 3.91
N LEU A 18 3.01 -11.47 3.41
CA LEU A 18 1.61 -11.32 3.84
C LEU A 18 0.65 -12.05 2.90
N GLU A 19 -0.58 -12.23 3.36
CA GLU A 19 -1.60 -13.11 2.77
C GLU A 19 -1.83 -12.92 1.27
N LEU A 20 -1.82 -11.68 0.77
CA LEU A 20 -2.12 -11.37 -0.64
C LEU A 20 -0.88 -11.17 -1.50
N ASN A 21 0.34 -11.28 -0.96
CA ASN A 21 1.57 -11.18 -1.75
C ASN A 21 1.63 -12.17 -2.94
N PRO A 22 1.13 -13.42 -2.85
CA PRO A 22 1.08 -14.30 -4.00
C PRO A 22 0.33 -13.73 -5.23
N ASN A 23 -0.61 -12.79 -5.03
CA ASN A 23 -1.27 -12.10 -6.13
C ASN A 23 -0.32 -11.18 -6.92
N MET A 24 0.64 -10.54 -6.23
CA MET A 24 1.68 -9.73 -6.86
C MET A 24 2.60 -10.61 -7.72
N LEU A 25 3.05 -11.74 -7.15
CA LEU A 25 3.93 -12.68 -7.84
C LEU A 25 3.24 -13.31 -9.07
N ALA A 26 1.95 -13.64 -8.95
CA ALA A 26 1.19 -14.25 -10.03
C ALA A 26 1.05 -13.35 -11.28
N VAL A 27 1.20 -12.03 -11.13
CA VAL A 27 1.18 -11.08 -12.26
C VAL A 27 2.58 -10.67 -12.73
N GLY A 28 3.62 -11.32 -12.22
CA GLY A 28 5.01 -11.00 -12.55
C GLY A 28 5.49 -9.67 -11.96
N ALA A 29 4.92 -9.24 -10.84
CA ALA A 29 5.44 -8.09 -10.12
C ALA A 29 6.75 -8.43 -9.41
N GLU A 30 7.67 -7.47 -9.37
CA GLU A 30 8.99 -7.61 -8.75
C GLU A 30 9.13 -6.61 -7.61
N PHE A 31 9.62 -7.08 -6.46
CA PHE A 31 9.95 -6.20 -5.35
C PHE A 31 11.10 -5.27 -5.75
N VAL A 32 10.98 -3.99 -5.40
CA VAL A 32 11.98 -2.96 -5.70
C VAL A 32 12.68 -2.49 -4.44
N ALA A 33 11.93 -2.01 -3.46
CA ALA A 33 12.47 -1.43 -2.23
C ALA A 33 11.41 -1.29 -1.14
N GLU A 34 11.84 -1.19 0.10
CA GLU A 34 11.04 -0.62 1.19
C GLU A 34 11.12 0.91 1.14
N SER A 35 10.02 1.58 1.48
CA SER A 35 9.97 3.05 1.55
C SER A 35 8.91 3.50 2.57
N ALA A 36 8.63 4.80 2.60
CA ALA A 36 7.48 5.35 3.32
C ALA A 36 6.88 6.52 2.53
N THR A 37 5.63 6.88 2.86
CA THR A 37 5.02 8.13 2.37
C THR A 37 5.69 9.36 2.98
N THR A 38 5.38 10.55 2.46
CA THR A 38 5.52 11.79 3.26
C THR A 38 4.61 11.77 4.49
N ALA A 39 4.76 12.75 5.38
CA ALA A 39 3.92 12.91 6.58
C ALA A 39 2.50 13.46 6.31
N ASP A 40 1.92 13.12 5.16
CA ASP A 40 0.62 13.61 4.69
C ASP A 40 -0.43 12.50 4.63
N TYR A 41 -0.22 11.37 5.33
CA TYR A 41 -1.10 10.21 5.26
C TYR A 41 -1.48 9.71 6.64
N ARG A 42 -2.73 9.27 6.75
CA ARG A 42 -3.26 8.57 7.90
C ARG A 42 -3.61 7.15 7.49
N CYS A 43 -3.55 6.22 8.44
CA CYS A 43 -3.74 4.80 8.18
C CYS A 43 -4.75 4.21 9.18
N TRP A 44 -5.65 3.36 8.70
CA TRP A 44 -6.66 2.66 9.48
C TRP A 44 -6.52 1.16 9.34
N SER A 45 -6.89 0.43 10.38
CA SER A 45 -7.14 -1.01 10.34
C SER A 45 -8.60 -1.28 9.95
N ILE A 46 -8.81 -1.91 8.79
CA ILE A 46 -10.14 -2.26 8.30
C ILE A 46 -10.49 -3.66 8.81
N GLY A 47 -11.31 -3.70 9.87
CA GLY A 47 -11.74 -4.94 10.51
C GLY A 47 -10.59 -5.85 10.98
N ASP A 48 -9.41 -5.31 11.26
CA ASP A 48 -8.18 -6.05 11.59
C ASP A 48 -7.74 -7.08 10.53
N ARG A 49 -8.12 -6.84 9.26
CA ARG A 49 -7.78 -7.72 8.14
C ARG A 49 -6.81 -7.09 7.14
N HIS A 50 -6.95 -5.80 6.86
CA HIS A 50 -6.05 -5.07 5.98
C HIS A 50 -6.05 -3.57 6.36
N PRO A 51 -5.02 -2.81 5.95
CA PRO A 51 -5.00 -1.38 6.18
C PRO A 51 -5.84 -0.64 5.12
N GLY A 52 -6.18 0.61 5.45
CA GLY A 52 -6.67 1.62 4.53
C GLY A 52 -5.90 2.92 4.75
N MET A 53 -5.30 3.48 3.69
CA MET A 53 -4.49 4.70 3.78
C MET A 53 -5.18 5.85 3.04
N VAL A 54 -5.30 7.01 3.69
CA VAL A 54 -5.93 8.21 3.12
C VAL A 54 -4.97 9.38 3.24
N ARG A 55 -4.90 10.21 2.19
CA ARG A 55 -4.08 11.43 2.21
C ARG A 55 -4.78 12.54 3.02
N PHE A 56 -4.09 13.06 4.01
CA PHE A 56 -4.45 14.20 4.87
C PHE A 56 -3.27 15.19 4.88
N PRO A 57 -3.20 16.13 3.92
CA PRO A 57 -2.08 17.06 3.80
C PRO A 57 -1.84 17.86 5.09
N GLY A 58 -0.62 17.82 5.62
CA GLY A 58 -0.25 18.49 6.87
C GLY A 58 -0.83 17.87 8.16
N GLU A 59 -1.63 16.80 8.05
CA GLU A 59 -2.33 16.15 9.16
C GLU A 59 -2.14 14.62 9.11
N GLY A 60 -0.90 14.15 8.92
CA GLY A 60 -0.59 12.73 8.83
C GLY A 60 0.76 12.35 9.45
N ALA A 61 1.22 11.14 9.10
CA ALA A 61 2.52 10.60 9.45
C ALA A 61 3.12 9.87 8.24
N GLU A 62 4.40 9.52 8.33
CA GLU A 62 5.02 8.61 7.37
C GLU A 62 4.45 7.20 7.56
N ILE A 63 3.91 6.62 6.50
CA ILE A 63 3.38 5.25 6.49
C ILE A 63 4.34 4.36 5.71
N ALA A 64 4.79 3.27 6.31
CA ALA A 64 5.68 2.29 5.69
C ALA A 64 5.02 1.61 4.48
N LEU A 65 5.79 1.46 3.40
CA LEU A 65 5.37 0.91 2.11
C LEU A 65 6.40 -0.11 1.59
N GLU A 66 5.95 -0.99 0.71
CA GLU A 66 6.84 -1.65 -0.25
C GLU A 66 6.55 -1.15 -1.66
N LEU A 67 7.61 -0.91 -2.43
CA LEU A 67 7.55 -0.53 -3.83
C LEU A 67 7.74 -1.78 -4.70
N TRP A 68 6.84 -1.94 -5.66
CA TRP A 68 6.82 -3.07 -6.59
C TRP A 68 6.77 -2.59 -8.04
N ALA A 69 7.56 -3.19 -8.91
CA ALA A 69 7.51 -2.99 -10.34
C ALA A 69 6.50 -3.99 -10.94
N VAL A 70 5.37 -3.48 -11.43
CA VAL A 70 4.22 -4.29 -11.87
C VAL A 70 4.02 -4.14 -13.38
N PRO A 71 3.82 -5.24 -14.14
CA PRO A 71 3.37 -5.13 -15.53
C PRO A 71 2.01 -4.41 -15.63
N PRO A 72 1.79 -3.47 -16.58
CA PRO A 72 0.56 -2.69 -16.68
C PRO A 72 -0.71 -3.54 -16.76
N ALA A 73 -0.67 -4.67 -17.48
CA ALA A 73 -1.78 -5.62 -17.53
C ALA A 73 -2.03 -6.31 -16.17
N GLY A 74 -0.97 -6.53 -15.38
CA GLY A 74 -1.05 -7.08 -14.03
C GLY A 74 -1.74 -6.15 -13.04
N LEU A 75 -1.60 -4.83 -13.21
CA LEU A 75 -2.24 -3.84 -12.35
C LEU A 75 -3.77 -3.99 -12.35
N GLY A 76 -4.38 -4.17 -13.53
CA GLY A 76 -5.82 -4.37 -13.65
C GLY A 76 -6.30 -5.67 -13.00
N ASN A 77 -5.46 -6.71 -12.96
CA ASN A 77 -5.77 -7.98 -12.29
C ASN A 77 -5.68 -7.87 -10.76
N ILE A 78 -4.73 -7.10 -10.24
CA ILE A 78 -4.62 -6.82 -8.80
C ILE A 78 -5.86 -6.05 -8.35
N LEU A 79 -6.17 -4.93 -9.01
CA LEU A 79 -7.30 -4.06 -8.69
C LEU A 79 -8.65 -4.79 -8.62
N GLN A 80 -8.92 -5.70 -9.57
CA GLN A 80 -10.17 -6.45 -9.59
C GLN A 80 -10.33 -7.42 -8.40
N LYS A 81 -9.24 -7.77 -7.72
CA LYS A 81 -9.23 -8.69 -6.57
C LYS A 81 -9.19 -7.96 -5.23
N GLU A 82 -8.94 -6.66 -5.22
CA GLU A 82 -8.90 -5.88 -3.98
C GLU A 82 -10.30 -5.79 -3.34
N PRO A 83 -10.38 -5.77 -1.99
CA PRO A 83 -11.61 -5.45 -1.28
C PRO A 83 -12.25 -4.14 -1.74
N ALA A 84 -13.58 -4.07 -1.68
CA ALA A 84 -14.32 -2.85 -1.95
C ALA A 84 -13.83 -1.70 -1.03
N GLY A 85 -13.76 -0.48 -1.59
CA GLY A 85 -13.29 0.70 -0.87
C GLY A 85 -11.77 0.93 -0.97
N LEU A 86 -11.02 0.02 -1.61
CA LEU A 86 -9.63 0.27 -1.99
C LEU A 86 -9.55 0.75 -3.44
N SER A 87 -8.63 1.68 -3.68
CA SER A 87 -8.40 2.33 -4.96
C SER A 87 -6.91 2.49 -5.22
N ILE A 88 -6.54 2.78 -6.47
CA ILE A 88 -5.18 3.19 -6.81
C ILE A 88 -5.19 4.65 -7.21
N GLY A 89 -4.34 5.43 -6.55
CA GLY A 89 -4.11 6.83 -6.83
C GLY A 89 -2.63 7.18 -6.78
N LYS A 90 -2.33 8.47 -6.74
CA LYS A 90 -0.97 8.98 -6.59
C LYS A 90 -0.57 9.07 -5.12
N VAL A 91 0.59 8.51 -4.78
CA VAL A 91 1.20 8.57 -3.46
C VAL A 91 2.56 9.25 -3.57
N THR A 92 2.83 10.15 -2.63
CA THR A 92 4.10 10.87 -2.51
C THR A 92 4.94 10.16 -1.47
N LEU A 93 6.12 9.69 -1.89
CA LEU A 93 7.11 9.03 -1.05
C LEU A 93 7.90 10.07 -0.25
N LYS A 94 8.54 9.63 0.85
CA LYS A 94 9.34 10.49 1.73
C LYS A 94 10.48 11.24 1.03
N ASP A 95 10.95 10.76 -0.12
CA ASP A 95 11.96 11.42 -0.96
C ASP A 95 11.37 12.44 -1.94
N GLY A 96 10.04 12.64 -1.91
CA GLY A 96 9.30 13.54 -2.79
C GLY A 96 8.86 12.92 -4.11
N GLN A 97 9.25 11.68 -4.43
CA GLN A 97 8.81 11.01 -5.65
C GLN A 97 7.31 10.68 -5.58
N GLU A 98 6.61 10.87 -6.70
CA GLU A 98 5.22 10.45 -6.84
C GLU A 98 5.11 9.12 -7.62
N VAL A 99 4.39 8.15 -7.04
CA VAL A 99 4.17 6.81 -7.61
C VAL A 99 2.68 6.44 -7.58
N LEU A 100 2.29 5.35 -8.26
CA LEU A 100 0.98 4.76 -7.99
C LEU A 100 0.99 4.11 -6.61
N GLY A 101 -0.11 4.17 -5.88
CA GLY A 101 -0.21 3.50 -4.58
C GLY A 101 -1.64 3.16 -4.18
N VAL A 102 -1.76 2.15 -3.32
CA VAL A 102 -3.05 1.68 -2.78
C VAL A 102 -3.55 2.66 -1.71
N LEU A 103 -4.76 3.18 -1.91
CA LEU A 103 -5.45 4.13 -1.05
C LEU A 103 -6.83 3.60 -0.67
N ALA A 104 -7.35 4.02 0.48
CA ALA A 104 -8.73 3.79 0.87
C ALA A 104 -9.63 4.96 0.42
N GLU A 105 -10.83 4.64 -0.02
CA GLU A 105 -11.92 5.60 -0.15
C GLU A 105 -12.35 6.10 1.23
N PRO A 106 -12.81 7.36 1.37
CA PRO A 106 -13.15 7.92 2.68
C PRO A 106 -14.18 7.12 3.47
N TRP A 107 -15.20 6.57 2.81
CA TRP A 107 -16.26 5.80 3.47
C TRP A 107 -15.73 4.51 4.12
N LEU A 108 -14.65 3.92 3.58
CA LEU A 108 -14.12 2.64 4.06
C LEU A 108 -13.52 2.76 5.46
N VAL A 109 -13.00 3.94 5.81
CA VAL A 109 -12.34 4.20 7.10
C VAL A 109 -13.31 4.67 8.20
N GLU A 110 -14.58 4.93 7.86
CA GLU A 110 -15.58 5.36 8.82
C GLU A 110 -15.81 4.28 9.90
N GLY A 111 -15.70 4.68 11.18
CA GLY A 111 -15.86 3.77 12.32
C GLY A 111 -14.74 2.75 12.51
N GLN A 112 -13.71 2.77 11.66
CA GLN A 112 -12.54 1.89 11.77
C GLN A 112 -11.52 2.44 12.76
N ARG A 113 -10.66 1.57 13.29
CA ARG A 113 -9.55 1.98 14.16
C ARG A 113 -8.48 2.67 13.32
N GLU A 114 -8.17 3.91 13.66
CA GLU A 114 -6.96 4.55 13.16
C GLU A 114 -5.71 3.92 13.81
N ILE A 115 -4.67 3.69 13.02
CA ILE A 115 -3.39 3.09 13.41
C ILE A 115 -2.20 3.94 12.95
N THR A 116 -2.43 5.22 12.62
CA THR A 116 -1.42 6.15 12.10
C THR A 116 -0.19 6.21 13.01
N GLU A 117 -0.36 6.17 14.35
CA GLU A 117 0.76 6.23 15.30
C GLU A 117 1.71 5.02 15.23
N THR A 118 1.28 3.92 14.63
CA THR A 118 2.14 2.74 14.45
C THR A 118 3.11 2.88 13.28
N GLY A 119 2.89 3.84 12.38
CA GLY A 119 3.68 4.02 11.16
C GLY A 119 3.41 2.97 10.07
N GLY A 120 2.42 2.09 10.23
CA GLY A 120 1.96 1.19 9.17
C GLY A 120 1.62 -0.23 9.63
N TRP A 121 1.12 -1.02 8.67
CA TRP A 121 0.48 -2.31 8.93
C TRP A 121 1.37 -3.35 9.62
N ARG A 122 2.66 -3.42 9.26
CA ARG A 122 3.60 -4.38 9.89
C ARG A 122 3.79 -4.09 11.37
N ASN A 123 3.96 -2.83 11.73
CA ASN A 123 4.14 -2.42 13.13
C ASN A 123 2.85 -2.61 13.93
N TYR A 124 1.69 -2.36 13.32
CA TYR A 124 0.40 -2.62 13.95
C TYR A 124 0.17 -4.12 14.25
N THR A 125 0.45 -4.99 13.28
CA THR A 125 0.14 -6.42 13.38
C THR A 125 1.28 -7.29 13.94
N GLY A 126 2.49 -6.77 14.02
CA GLY A 126 3.70 -7.52 14.39
C GLY A 126 4.23 -8.47 13.30
N HIS A 127 3.65 -8.47 12.09
CA HIS A 127 4.07 -9.32 10.97
C HIS A 127 5.23 -8.68 10.17
N HIS A 128 6.43 -8.75 10.74
CA HIS A 128 7.65 -8.33 10.06
C HIS A 128 8.10 -9.39 9.05
N HIS A 129 8.58 -8.95 7.88
CA HIS A 129 9.22 -9.84 6.91
C HIS A 129 10.71 -9.98 7.29
N ILE A 130 11.19 -11.21 7.34
CA ILE A 130 12.60 -11.53 7.53
C ILE A 130 13.05 -12.14 6.20
N ASP A 131 14.08 -11.56 5.60
CA ASP A 131 14.66 -12.02 4.32
C ASP A 131 15.25 -13.44 4.41
#